data_AF-A0A847CSM9-F1
#
_entry.id   AF-A0A847CSM9-F1
#
_cell.length_a   1.000
_cell.length_b   1.000
_cell.length_c   1.000
_cell.angle_alpha   90.00
_cell.angle_beta   90.00
_cell.angle_gamma   90.00
#
_symmetry.space_group_name_H-M   'P 1'
#
loop_
_entity.id
_entity.type
_entity.pdbx_description
1 polymer ?
#
loop_
_entity_poly.entity_id
_entity_poly.type
_entity_poly.pdbx_seq_one_letter_code
_entity_poly.pdbx_strand_id
1 'polypeptide(L)'
;ATLGDAMLMDLRDKLQRQAKMPALPKGWHCESVLFTADGAQFAGDFFVVDLANDSARLEVVLVDVCGKGVQAGTQSLQLAGAMGGLIGALPPLGLFAAANDYLLRQNWNDGFATAVHIMVDLQTGRYEILSAGHPPALHFSDYDEEWKVDPARGLALGIIDRPEFKVSRGVIAPGDSLMIYTDGLVESKSMDVGKGIEWLQEAAREAIEVSAFGVTKRVVKRADPQGDDCAVFYVHRVP
;
A
#
# COMPACT_ATOMS: atom_id res chain seq x y z
N ALA A 1 4.72 -30.35 -7.21
CA ALA A 1 5.23 -29.02 -7.59
C ALA A 1 6.46 -29.22 -8.46
N THR A 2 6.59 -28.46 -9.54
CA THR A 2 7.83 -28.44 -10.34
C THR A 2 8.93 -27.70 -9.57
N LEU A 3 10.20 -27.88 -9.95
CA LEU A 3 11.31 -27.13 -9.34
C LEU A 3 11.12 -25.61 -9.47
N GLY A 4 10.53 -25.15 -10.58
CA GLY A 4 10.20 -23.75 -10.82
C GLY A 4 9.16 -23.22 -9.84
N ASP A 5 8.08 -23.97 -9.60
CA ASP A 5 7.04 -23.59 -8.64
C ASP A 5 7.62 -23.44 -7.22
N ALA A 6 8.51 -24.36 -6.83
CA ALA A 6 9.15 -24.31 -5.51
C ALA A 6 10.07 -23.09 -5.34
N MET A 7 10.82 -22.70 -6.39
CA MET A 7 11.66 -21.50 -6.36
C MET A 7 10.84 -20.21 -6.29
N LEU A 8 9.73 -20.14 -7.04
CA LEU A 8 8.83 -18.98 -7.00
C LEU A 8 8.14 -18.86 -5.64
N MET A 9 7.74 -19.98 -5.03
CA MET A 9 7.21 -19.99 -3.65
C MET A 9 8.24 -19.48 -2.64
N ASP A 10 9.50 -19.93 -2.71
CA ASP A 10 10.56 -19.42 -1.81
C ASP A 10 10.81 -17.92 -2.00
N LEU A 11 10.80 -17.44 -3.25
CA LEU A 11 10.95 -16.01 -3.55
C LEU A 11 9.77 -15.19 -3.00
N ARG A 12 8.55 -15.66 -3.19
CA ARG A 12 7.35 -15.06 -2.60
C ARG A 12 7.44 -15.02 -1.09
N ASP A 13 7.80 -16.12 -0.44
CA ASP A 13 7.89 -16.19 1.02
C ASP A 13 9.01 -15.27 1.56
N LYS A 14 10.08 -15.05 0.78
CA LYS A 14 11.11 -14.04 1.11
C LYS A 14 10.58 -12.62 1.00
N LEU A 15 9.84 -12.30 -0.06
CA LEU A 15 9.26 -10.97 -0.23
C LEU A 15 8.15 -10.68 0.77
N GLN A 16 7.31 -11.67 1.09
CA GLN A 16 6.31 -11.56 2.17
C GLN A 16 6.95 -11.33 3.55
N ARG A 17 8.14 -11.90 3.80
CA ARG A 17 8.91 -11.59 5.02
C ARG A 17 9.42 -10.16 5.05
N GLN A 18 9.82 -9.61 3.90
CA GLN A 18 10.22 -8.20 3.78
C GLN A 18 9.02 -7.23 3.88
N ALA A 19 7.84 -7.69 3.47
CA ALA A 19 6.57 -6.96 3.60
C ALA A 19 5.97 -7.00 5.02
N LYS A 20 6.61 -7.68 5.97
CA LYS A 20 6.10 -7.78 7.34
C LYS A 20 6.26 -6.43 8.04
N MET A 21 5.14 -5.90 8.55
CA MET A 21 5.14 -4.64 9.27
C MET A 21 6.06 -4.70 10.50
N PRO A 22 7.00 -3.74 10.64
CA PRO A 22 7.95 -3.72 11.75
C PRO A 22 7.25 -3.34 13.06
N ALA A 23 7.88 -3.67 14.18
CA ALA A 23 7.45 -3.14 15.47
C ALA A 23 7.82 -1.65 15.53
N LEU A 24 6.83 -0.79 15.72
CA LEU A 24 7.04 0.65 15.82
C LEU A 24 7.43 1.07 17.25
N PRO A 25 8.10 2.23 17.42
CA PRO A 25 8.36 2.81 18.73
C PRO A 25 7.07 3.08 19.53
N LYS A 26 7.22 3.23 20.85
CA LYS A 26 6.11 3.56 21.75
C LYS A 26 5.38 4.83 21.27
N GLY A 27 4.05 4.79 21.28
CA GLY A 27 3.20 5.88 20.78
C GLY A 27 2.74 5.66 19.34
N TRP A 28 3.13 4.56 18.71
CA TRP A 28 2.73 4.22 17.35
C TRP A 28 2.23 2.78 17.24
N HIS A 29 1.25 2.59 16.38
CA HIS A 29 0.72 1.30 15.99
C HIS A 29 0.62 1.24 14.47
N CYS A 30 0.97 0.11 13.87
CA CYS A 30 0.65 -0.16 12.48
C CYS A 30 0.21 -1.61 12.27
N GLU A 31 -0.58 -1.81 11.24
CA GLU A 31 -1.06 -3.12 10.84
C GLU A 31 -1.31 -3.15 9.34
N SER A 32 -1.24 -4.34 8.78
CA SER A 32 -1.60 -4.58 7.41
C SER A 32 -2.35 -5.90 7.26
N VAL A 33 -3.14 -5.96 6.19
CA VAL A 33 -3.79 -7.18 5.72
C VAL A 33 -3.52 -7.26 4.22
N LEU A 34 -3.17 -8.45 3.75
CA LEU A 34 -3.12 -8.80 2.34
C LEU A 34 -3.99 -10.04 2.16
N PHE A 35 -5.03 -9.91 1.35
CA PHE A 35 -5.93 -10.98 0.95
C PHE A 35 -5.69 -11.27 -0.54
N THR A 36 -5.55 -12.54 -0.89
CA THR A 36 -5.30 -12.97 -2.26
C THR A 36 -6.49 -13.76 -2.78
N ALA A 37 -7.02 -13.39 -3.95
CA ALA A 37 -8.15 -14.10 -4.53
C ALA A 37 -7.80 -15.51 -5.01
N ASP A 38 -8.78 -16.42 -4.94
CA ASP A 38 -8.79 -17.75 -5.58
C ASP A 38 -7.63 -18.71 -5.28
N GLY A 39 -6.96 -18.57 -4.13
CA GLY A 39 -5.84 -19.43 -3.78
C GLY A 39 -4.68 -19.35 -4.78
N ALA A 40 -4.62 -18.24 -5.53
CA ALA A 40 -3.52 -17.93 -6.42
C ALA A 40 -2.21 -17.99 -5.64
N GLN A 41 -1.19 -18.62 -6.21
CA GLN A 41 0.10 -18.72 -5.54
C GLN A 41 0.79 -17.35 -5.45
N PHE A 42 0.36 -16.35 -6.21
CA PHE A 42 0.98 -15.03 -6.29
C PHE A 42 -0.11 -13.96 -6.39
N ALA A 43 0.02 -12.90 -5.60
CA ALA A 43 -0.83 -11.72 -5.68
C ALA A 43 -0.19 -10.67 -6.60
N GLY A 44 -1.03 -9.88 -7.28
CA GLY A 44 -0.61 -8.65 -7.95
C GLY A 44 -0.10 -7.63 -6.94
N ASP A 45 -0.79 -7.58 -5.79
CA ASP A 45 -0.56 -6.66 -4.67
C ASP A 45 0.62 -7.06 -3.78
N PHE A 46 1.45 -6.09 -3.42
CA PHE A 46 2.49 -6.30 -2.41
C PHE A 46 2.86 -5.02 -1.64
N PHE A 47 3.42 -5.22 -0.46
CA PHE A 47 4.03 -4.15 0.33
C PHE A 47 5.55 -4.19 0.23
N VAL A 48 6.17 -3.02 0.25
CA VAL A 48 7.59 -2.82 0.54
C VAL A 48 7.69 -1.90 1.73
N VAL A 49 8.44 -2.30 2.75
CA VAL A 49 8.49 -1.57 4.03
C VAL A 49 9.94 -1.36 4.44
N ASP A 50 10.25 -0.16 4.91
CA ASP A 50 11.50 0.16 5.58
C ASP A 50 11.22 0.91 6.89
N LEU A 51 11.96 0.55 7.93
CA LEU A 51 12.03 1.31 9.16
C LEU A 51 13.49 1.68 9.35
N ALA A 52 13.79 2.98 9.32
CA ALA A 52 15.14 3.48 9.47
C ALA A 52 15.80 2.91 10.74
N ASN A 53 17.13 2.73 10.72
CA ASN A 53 17.87 2.08 11.82
C ASN A 53 17.70 2.75 13.20
N ASP A 54 17.37 4.04 13.23
CA ASP A 54 17.08 4.81 14.45
C ASP A 54 15.59 4.75 14.86
N SER A 55 14.78 3.96 14.16
CA SER A 55 13.33 3.84 14.28
C SER A 55 12.59 5.18 14.18
N ALA A 56 13.19 6.19 13.55
CA ALA A 56 12.62 7.52 13.45
C ALA A 56 11.73 7.70 12.21
N ARG A 57 11.93 6.87 11.16
CA ARG A 57 11.22 7.00 9.89
C ARG A 57 10.68 5.67 9.40
N LEU A 58 9.38 5.62 9.15
CA LEU A 58 8.69 4.50 8.51
C LEU A 58 8.39 4.85 7.05
N GLU A 59 8.79 4.00 6.13
CA GLU A 59 8.42 4.06 4.72
C GLU A 59 7.60 2.81 4.38
N VAL A 60 6.42 3.01 3.79
CA VAL A 60 5.57 1.92 3.31
C VAL A 60 5.13 2.24 1.90
N VAL A 61 5.40 1.31 0.99
CA VAL A 61 4.90 1.34 -0.37
C VAL A 61 3.92 0.19 -0.55
N LEU A 62 2.73 0.51 -1.02
CA LEU A 62 1.77 -0.46 -1.52
C LEU A 62 1.74 -0.35 -3.04
N VAL A 63 1.90 -1.49 -3.71
CA VAL A 63 1.92 -1.59 -5.16
C VAL A 63 0.91 -2.63 -5.60
N ASP A 64 0.18 -2.31 -6.67
CA ASP A 64 -0.68 -3.23 -7.39
C ASP A 64 -0.23 -3.24 -8.87
N VAL A 65 0.12 -4.43 -9.35
CA VAL A 65 0.62 -4.65 -10.71
C VAL A 65 -0.53 -5.08 -11.60
N CYS A 66 -0.76 -4.33 -12.67
CA CYS A 66 -1.83 -4.65 -13.59
C CYS A 66 -1.56 -5.99 -14.30
N GLY A 67 -2.60 -6.83 -14.34
CA GLY A 67 -2.58 -8.11 -15.03
C GLY A 67 -3.22 -9.20 -14.18
N LYS A 68 -3.35 -10.41 -14.74
CA LYS A 68 -3.87 -11.58 -14.00
C LYS A 68 -3.02 -12.81 -14.24
N GLY A 69 -3.00 -13.70 -13.25
CA GLY A 69 -2.33 -14.99 -13.32
C GLY A 69 -0.81 -14.94 -13.11
N VAL A 70 -0.14 -16.00 -13.55
CA VAL A 70 1.29 -16.26 -13.21
C VAL A 70 2.24 -15.19 -13.75
N GLN A 71 1.90 -14.55 -14.87
CA GLN A 71 2.72 -13.46 -15.43
C GLN A 71 2.73 -12.24 -14.51
N ALA A 72 1.55 -11.74 -14.10
CA ALA A 72 1.43 -10.64 -13.15
C ALA A 72 2.14 -10.97 -11.83
N GLY A 73 1.97 -12.18 -11.30
CA GLY A 73 2.68 -12.62 -10.10
C GLY A 73 4.21 -12.58 -10.24
N THR A 74 4.76 -12.99 -11.38
CA THR A 74 6.22 -12.92 -11.61
C THR A 74 6.71 -11.48 -11.71
N GLN A 75 5.93 -10.61 -12.36
CA GLN A 75 6.21 -9.18 -12.49
C GLN A 75 6.19 -8.48 -11.13
N SER A 76 5.20 -8.77 -10.30
CA SER A 76 5.10 -8.30 -8.92
C SER A 76 6.31 -8.72 -8.09
N LEU A 77 6.74 -9.99 -8.18
CA LEU A 77 7.93 -10.45 -7.44
C LEU A 77 9.20 -9.71 -7.86
N GLN A 78 9.39 -9.45 -9.17
CA GLN A 78 10.57 -8.76 -9.65
C GLN A 78 10.57 -7.27 -9.26
N LEU A 79 9.41 -6.60 -9.37
CA LEU A 79 9.25 -5.21 -8.96
C LEU A 79 9.42 -5.06 -7.44
N ALA A 80 8.82 -5.97 -6.65
CA ALA A 80 8.97 -5.99 -5.19
C ALA A 80 10.43 -6.14 -4.77
N GLY A 81 11.20 -7.01 -5.42
CA GLY A 81 12.64 -7.15 -5.18
C GLY A 81 13.43 -5.89 -5.55
N ALA A 82 13.10 -5.26 -6.68
CA ALA A 82 13.76 -4.04 -7.13
C ALA A 82 13.49 -2.86 -6.18
N MET A 83 12.23 -2.65 -5.79
CA MET A 83 11.83 -1.59 -4.87
C MET A 83 12.33 -1.87 -3.45
N GLY A 84 12.26 -3.11 -2.99
CA GLY A 84 12.77 -3.52 -1.67
C GLY A 84 14.28 -3.33 -1.50
N GLY A 85 15.05 -3.39 -2.58
CA GLY A 85 16.48 -3.06 -2.54
C GLY A 85 16.80 -1.56 -2.52
N LEU A 86 15.81 -0.69 -2.79
CA LEU A 86 15.99 0.75 -2.98
C LEU A 86 15.24 1.62 -1.97
N ILE A 87 14.20 1.08 -1.32
CA ILE A 87 13.46 1.76 -0.24
C ILE A 87 14.43 2.12 0.90
N GLY A 88 14.25 3.29 1.51
CA GLY A 88 15.17 3.83 2.52
C GLY A 88 16.53 4.32 1.99
N ALA A 89 16.99 3.82 0.84
CA ALA A 89 18.23 4.25 0.18
C ALA A 89 18.03 5.41 -0.81
N LEU A 90 16.85 5.50 -1.43
CA LEU A 90 16.47 6.60 -2.32
C LEU A 90 15.40 7.48 -1.68
N PRO A 91 15.35 8.79 -2.02
CA PRO A 91 14.20 9.62 -1.65
C PRO A 91 12.92 9.11 -2.34
N PRO A 92 11.71 9.41 -1.81
CA PRO A 92 10.44 8.89 -2.34
C PRO A 92 10.25 9.04 -3.85
N LEU A 93 10.52 10.24 -4.40
CA LEU A 93 10.45 10.49 -5.84
C LEU A 93 11.50 9.70 -6.63
N GLY A 94 12.68 9.51 -6.06
CA GLY A 94 13.75 8.72 -6.66
C GLY A 94 13.40 7.24 -6.75
N LEU A 95 12.76 6.69 -5.71
CA LEU A 95 12.25 5.33 -5.71
C LEU A 95 11.19 5.12 -6.81
N PHE A 96 10.22 6.04 -6.93
CA PHE A 96 9.19 5.97 -7.97
C PHE A 96 9.77 6.14 -9.37
N ALA A 97 10.74 7.04 -9.56
CA ALA A 97 11.45 7.18 -10.83
C ALA A 97 12.20 5.89 -11.21
N ALA A 98 12.93 5.29 -10.26
CA ALA A 98 13.64 4.03 -10.49
C ALA A 98 12.68 2.87 -10.82
N ALA A 99 11.53 2.79 -10.14
CA ALA A 99 10.48 1.80 -10.40
C ALA A 99 9.84 2.03 -11.78
N ASN A 100 9.56 3.27 -12.17
CA ASN A 100 9.04 3.63 -13.49
C ASN A 100 10.02 3.22 -14.61
N ASP A 101 11.29 3.60 -14.48
CA ASP A 101 12.35 3.24 -15.42
C ASP A 101 12.58 1.72 -15.47
N TYR A 102 12.39 1.02 -14.35
CA TYR A 102 12.42 -0.44 -14.31
C TYR A 102 11.30 -1.04 -15.17
N LEU A 103 10.05 -0.65 -14.96
CA LEU A 103 8.87 -1.15 -15.68
C LEU A 103 8.98 -0.89 -17.18
N LEU A 104 9.32 0.34 -17.58
CA LEU A 104 9.48 0.71 -18.99
C LEU A 104 10.54 -0.11 -19.72
N ARG A 105 11.61 -0.53 -19.03
CA ARG A 105 12.67 -1.37 -19.63
C ARG A 105 12.24 -2.81 -19.84
N GLN A 106 11.22 -3.29 -19.13
CA GLN A 106 10.80 -4.69 -19.25
C GLN A 106 10.02 -4.97 -20.54
N ASN A 107 9.45 -3.94 -21.19
CA ASN A 107 8.60 -4.08 -22.39
C ASN A 107 7.52 -5.16 -22.24
N TRP A 108 6.90 -5.26 -21.07
CA TRP A 108 5.78 -6.16 -20.85
C TRP A 108 4.52 -5.62 -21.52
N ASN A 109 3.73 -6.52 -22.13
CA ASN A 109 2.36 -6.17 -22.54
C ASN A 109 1.57 -5.84 -21.26
N ASP A 110 0.94 -4.66 -21.22
CA ASP A 110 0.19 -4.14 -20.07
C ASP A 110 1.00 -4.02 -18.76
N GLY A 111 2.32 -3.84 -18.86
CA GLY A 111 3.25 -3.76 -17.72
C GLY A 111 3.30 -2.42 -16.99
N PHE A 112 2.18 -1.98 -16.44
CA PHE A 112 2.13 -0.82 -15.54
C PHE A 112 1.72 -1.25 -14.12
N ALA A 113 2.01 -0.39 -13.16
CA ALA A 113 1.64 -0.64 -11.76
C ALA A 113 1.10 0.63 -11.13
N THR A 114 0.04 0.49 -10.32
CA THR A 114 -0.36 1.54 -9.40
C THR A 114 0.49 1.42 -8.13
N ALA A 115 0.84 2.56 -7.52
CA ALA A 115 1.62 2.55 -6.29
C ALA A 115 1.31 3.75 -5.41
N VAL A 116 1.31 3.55 -4.10
CA VAL A 116 1.30 4.64 -3.11
C VAL A 116 2.46 4.45 -2.15
N HIS A 117 3.21 5.51 -1.90
CA HIS A 117 4.30 5.55 -0.94
C HIS A 117 3.95 6.55 0.14
N ILE A 118 3.89 6.06 1.37
CA ILE A 118 3.80 6.88 2.57
C ILE A 118 5.15 6.87 3.30
N MET A 119 5.62 8.05 3.68
CA MET A 119 6.79 8.22 4.53
C MET A 119 6.35 8.98 5.77
N VAL A 120 6.58 8.41 6.96
CA VAL A 120 6.19 8.99 8.24
C VAL A 120 7.42 9.16 9.12
N ASP A 121 7.67 10.41 9.55
CA ASP A 121 8.58 10.71 10.65
C ASP A 121 7.85 10.43 11.97
N LEU A 122 8.26 9.37 12.65
CA LEU A 122 7.62 8.86 13.88
C LEU A 122 7.93 9.72 15.11
N GLN A 123 8.89 10.65 15.04
CA GLN A 123 9.16 11.58 16.14
C GLN A 123 8.19 12.76 16.12
N THR A 124 7.93 13.29 14.93
CA THR A 124 7.12 14.49 14.73
C THR A 124 5.67 14.19 14.33
N GLY A 125 5.45 13.02 13.72
CA GLY A 125 4.22 12.64 13.03
C GLY A 125 4.08 13.23 11.64
N ARG A 126 5.09 13.96 11.13
CA ARG A 126 5.06 14.50 9.76
C ARG A 126 5.03 13.37 8.76
N TYR A 127 4.22 13.51 7.73
CA TYR A 127 4.15 12.55 6.65
C TYR A 127 4.27 13.18 5.27
N GLU A 128 4.66 12.37 4.30
CA GLU A 128 4.63 12.64 2.86
C GLU A 128 3.96 11.48 2.15
N ILE A 129 3.06 11.76 1.20
CA ILE A 129 2.36 10.76 0.38
C ILE A 129 2.61 11.05 -1.09
N LEU A 130 3.10 10.03 -1.80
CA LEU A 130 3.19 9.98 -3.25
C LEU A 130 2.22 8.92 -3.74
N SER A 131 1.36 9.25 -4.70
CA SER A 131 0.46 8.29 -5.35
C SER A 131 0.67 8.30 -6.87
N ALA A 132 0.83 7.12 -7.44
CA ALA A 132 1.00 6.82 -8.86
C ALA A 132 -0.16 5.96 -9.32
N GLY A 133 -1.24 6.56 -9.83
CA GLY A 133 -2.42 5.88 -10.32
C GLY A 133 -3.20 5.07 -9.28
N HIS A 134 -2.84 5.17 -8.01
CA HIS A 134 -3.39 4.36 -6.92
C HIS A 134 -4.60 5.05 -6.27
N PRO A 135 -5.55 4.30 -5.69
CA PRO A 135 -6.62 4.87 -4.86
C PRO A 135 -6.07 5.85 -3.82
N PRO A 136 -6.80 6.95 -3.53
CA PRO A 136 -6.30 7.98 -2.63
C PRO A 136 -6.22 7.44 -1.19
N ALA A 137 -5.13 7.78 -0.51
CA ALA A 137 -4.99 7.51 0.92
C ALA A 137 -6.08 8.21 1.73
N LEU A 138 -6.40 7.67 2.91
CA LEU A 138 -7.32 8.30 3.85
C LEU A 138 -6.56 8.76 5.10
N HIS A 139 -6.92 9.94 5.60
CA HIS A 139 -6.43 10.51 6.85
C HIS A 139 -7.57 10.65 7.85
N PHE A 140 -7.49 9.94 8.96
CA PHE A 140 -8.41 10.10 10.08
C PHE A 140 -7.93 11.24 10.97
N SER A 141 -8.81 12.19 11.26
CA SER A 141 -8.58 13.18 12.32
C SER A 141 -9.38 12.81 13.55
N ASP A 142 -8.72 12.65 14.69
CA ASP A 142 -9.38 12.41 15.98
C ASP A 142 -10.19 13.63 16.43
N TYR A 143 -9.73 14.84 16.08
CA TYR A 143 -10.43 16.08 16.40
C TYR A 143 -11.76 16.25 15.67
N ASP A 144 -11.77 15.92 14.37
CA ASP A 144 -12.99 16.03 13.54
C ASP A 144 -13.81 14.72 13.54
N GLU A 145 -13.29 13.64 14.15
CA GLU A 145 -13.84 12.28 14.14
C GLU A 145 -14.19 11.77 12.72
N GLU A 146 -13.39 12.17 11.71
CA GLU A 146 -13.68 11.95 10.30
C GLU A 146 -12.46 11.46 9.51
N TRP A 147 -12.71 10.53 8.58
CA TRP A 147 -11.77 10.14 7.54
C TRP A 147 -11.85 11.08 6.34
N LYS A 148 -10.74 11.67 5.93
CA LYS A 148 -10.64 12.57 4.78
C LYS A 148 -9.77 11.99 3.68
N VAL A 149 -10.15 12.25 2.44
CA VAL A 149 -9.39 11.85 1.25
C VAL A 149 -8.13 12.71 1.12
N ASP A 150 -6.97 12.08 1.07
CA ASP A 150 -5.70 12.77 0.84
C ASP A 150 -5.57 13.25 -0.63
N PRO A 151 -5.03 14.45 -0.88
CA PRO A 151 -4.97 15.01 -2.23
C PRO A 151 -3.81 14.52 -3.11
N ALA A 152 -2.96 13.59 -2.64
CA ALA A 152 -1.87 13.01 -3.44
C ALA A 152 -2.41 12.25 -4.64
N ARG A 153 -1.77 12.43 -5.80
CA ARG A 153 -2.20 11.82 -7.07
C ARG A 153 -1.11 11.91 -8.12
N GLY A 154 -1.18 11.04 -9.11
CA GLY A 154 -0.30 11.03 -10.27
C GLY A 154 -0.66 9.89 -11.21
N LEU A 155 0.04 9.79 -12.32
CA LEU A 155 -0.17 8.72 -13.29
C LEU A 155 0.48 7.41 -12.80
N ALA A 156 -0.09 6.26 -13.16
CA ALA A 156 0.50 4.96 -12.82
C ALA A 156 1.92 4.80 -13.42
N LEU A 157 2.74 3.99 -12.74
CA LEU A 157 4.12 3.73 -13.14
C LEU A 157 4.16 2.83 -14.38
N GLY A 158 5.12 3.06 -15.28
CA GLY A 158 5.29 2.26 -16.49
C GLY A 158 4.46 2.73 -17.69
N ILE A 159 3.67 3.80 -17.55
CA ILE A 159 2.86 4.35 -18.66
C ILE A 159 3.68 5.35 -19.51
N ILE A 160 4.39 6.28 -18.88
CA ILE A 160 5.21 7.30 -19.57
C ILE A 160 6.57 7.44 -18.88
N ASP A 161 7.57 7.98 -19.59
CA ASP A 161 8.96 8.12 -19.09
C ASP A 161 9.07 9.01 -17.83
N ARG A 162 8.30 10.10 -17.78
CA ARG A 162 8.37 11.10 -16.70
C ARG A 162 6.98 11.45 -16.18
N PRO A 163 6.35 10.59 -15.37
CA PRO A 163 5.10 10.91 -14.73
C PRO A 163 5.29 12.03 -13.70
N GLU A 164 4.34 12.98 -13.68
CA GLU A 164 4.28 14.00 -12.65
C GLU A 164 3.43 13.52 -11.48
N PHE A 165 3.91 13.78 -10.26
CA PHE A 165 3.23 13.41 -9.02
C PHE A 165 2.93 14.65 -8.20
N LYS A 166 1.66 14.81 -7.82
CA LYS A 166 1.26 15.75 -6.78
C LYS A 166 1.47 15.10 -5.43
N VAL A 167 2.48 15.58 -4.72
CA VAL A 167 2.83 15.11 -3.37
C VAL A 167 1.92 15.75 -2.33
N SER A 168 1.40 14.96 -1.40
CA SER A 168 0.71 15.46 -0.20
C SER A 168 1.66 15.42 1.01
N ARG A 169 1.48 16.37 1.93
CA ARG A 169 2.23 16.46 3.18
C ARG A 169 1.30 16.88 4.30
N GLY A 170 1.50 16.31 5.48
CA GLY A 170 0.70 16.63 6.66
C GLY A 170 1.35 16.15 7.94
N VAL A 171 0.56 16.07 9.00
CA VAL A 171 0.98 15.56 10.31
C VAL A 171 -0.10 14.63 10.82
N ILE A 172 0.30 13.44 11.27
CA ILE A 172 -0.52 12.54 12.08
C ILE A 172 -0.41 13.05 13.53
N ALA A 173 -1.42 13.79 14.00
CA ALA A 173 -1.46 14.21 15.41
C ALA A 173 -1.71 12.99 16.32
N PRO A 174 -1.43 13.08 17.63
CA PRO A 174 -1.86 12.03 18.56
C PRO A 174 -3.38 11.81 18.44
N GLY A 175 -3.80 10.56 18.26
CA GLY A 175 -5.19 10.16 17.92
C GLY A 175 -5.43 9.95 16.42
N ASP A 176 -4.69 10.63 15.54
CA ASP A 176 -4.89 10.55 14.10
C ASP A 176 -4.37 9.23 13.51
N SER A 177 -4.84 8.94 12.29
CA SER A 177 -4.44 7.73 11.55
C SER A 177 -4.30 7.98 10.05
N LEU A 178 -3.48 7.17 9.39
CA LEU A 178 -3.40 7.08 7.93
C LEU A 178 -3.76 5.66 7.47
N MET A 179 -4.44 5.57 6.33
CA MET A 179 -4.80 4.31 5.68
C MET A 179 -4.50 4.37 4.17
N ILE A 180 -3.90 3.31 3.65
CA ILE A 180 -3.74 3.05 2.21
C ILE A 180 -4.31 1.67 1.90
N TYR A 181 -4.82 1.50 0.68
CA TYR A 181 -5.55 0.30 0.29
C TYR A 181 -5.54 0.15 -1.23
N THR A 182 -5.69 -1.09 -1.71
CA THR A 182 -5.89 -1.36 -3.14
C THR A 182 -7.35 -1.25 -3.54
N ASP A 183 -7.59 -1.15 -4.85
CA ASP A 183 -8.93 -1.03 -5.41
C ASP A 183 -9.80 -2.25 -5.11
N GLY A 184 -9.24 -3.45 -4.96
CA GLY A 184 -9.97 -4.65 -4.53
C GLY A 184 -10.67 -4.53 -3.15
N LEU A 185 -10.37 -3.48 -2.37
CA LEU A 185 -11.14 -3.15 -1.16
C LEU A 185 -12.41 -2.33 -1.43
N VAL A 186 -12.38 -1.46 -2.44
CA VAL A 186 -13.41 -0.43 -2.70
C VAL A 186 -14.18 -0.64 -4.01
N GLU A 187 -13.64 -1.43 -4.92
CA GLU A 187 -14.25 -1.74 -6.21
C GLU A 187 -15.00 -3.07 -6.12
N SER A 188 -16.22 -3.08 -6.67
CA SER A 188 -16.98 -4.31 -6.87
C SER A 188 -17.85 -4.19 -8.10
N LYS A 189 -18.39 -5.32 -8.59
CA LYS A 189 -19.28 -5.33 -9.76
C LYS A 189 -20.50 -4.40 -9.64
N SER A 190 -20.89 -4.05 -8.41
CA SER A 190 -22.04 -3.18 -8.12
C SER A 190 -21.67 -1.80 -7.57
N MET A 191 -20.38 -1.49 -7.40
CA MET A 191 -19.93 -0.25 -6.77
C MET A 191 -18.74 0.34 -7.52
N ASP A 192 -18.90 1.60 -7.97
CA ASP A 192 -17.78 2.38 -8.50
C ASP A 192 -16.84 2.81 -7.37
N VAL A 193 -15.60 3.16 -7.74
CA VAL A 193 -14.54 3.54 -6.80
C VAL A 193 -14.94 4.72 -5.90
N GLY A 194 -15.70 5.69 -6.41
CA GLY A 194 -16.13 6.85 -5.62
C GLY A 194 -17.03 6.47 -4.45
N LYS A 195 -18.07 5.68 -4.72
CA LYS A 195 -18.95 5.13 -3.68
C LYS A 195 -18.23 4.14 -2.77
N GLY A 196 -17.27 3.39 -3.31
CA GLY A 196 -16.40 2.51 -2.55
C GLY A 196 -15.58 3.24 -1.50
N ILE A 197 -15.06 4.42 -1.85
CA ILE A 197 -14.32 5.27 -0.91
C ILE A 197 -15.24 5.81 0.19
N GLU A 198 -16.44 6.30 -0.17
CA GLU A 198 -17.43 6.77 0.83
C GLU A 198 -17.81 5.65 1.80
N TRP A 199 -18.06 4.44 1.29
CA TRP A 199 -18.30 3.26 2.09
C TRP A 199 -17.11 2.92 3.01
N LEU A 200 -15.89 3.01 2.49
CA LEU A 200 -14.67 2.72 3.24
C LEU A 200 -14.47 3.71 4.39
N GLN A 201 -14.69 5.01 4.15
CA GLN A 201 -14.62 6.05 5.19
C GLN A 201 -15.58 5.73 6.35
N GLU A 202 -16.81 5.32 6.03
CA GLU A 202 -17.82 4.92 7.01
C GLU A 202 -17.40 3.63 7.76
N ALA A 203 -17.01 2.59 7.03
CA ALA A 203 -16.59 1.31 7.62
C ALA A 203 -15.35 1.47 8.51
N ALA A 204 -14.40 2.32 8.11
CA ALA A 204 -13.21 2.62 8.88
C ALA A 204 -13.51 3.49 10.10
N ARG A 205 -14.49 4.39 10.04
CA ARG A 205 -14.97 5.16 11.20
C ARG A 205 -15.57 4.22 12.25
N GLU A 206 -16.54 3.39 11.86
CA GLU A 206 -17.14 2.38 12.75
C GLU A 206 -16.05 1.45 13.35
N ALA A 207 -15.03 1.10 12.55
CA ALA A 207 -13.95 0.25 13.02
C ALA A 207 -13.06 0.93 14.06
N ILE A 208 -12.76 2.23 13.93
CA ILE A 208 -11.96 3.00 14.91
C ILE A 208 -12.74 3.19 16.22
N GLU A 209 -14.05 3.46 16.15
CA GLU A 209 -14.91 3.63 17.34
C GLU A 209 -14.86 2.42 18.28
N VAL A 210 -14.75 1.21 17.71
CA VAL A 210 -14.54 -0.02 18.50
C VAL A 210 -13.14 -0.05 19.11
N SER A 211 -12.12 0.26 18.32
CA SER A 211 -10.71 0.35 18.75
C SER A 211 -9.83 0.91 17.63
N ALA A 212 -8.81 1.71 17.96
CA ALA A 212 -7.76 2.06 16.99
C ALA A 212 -6.87 0.86 16.57
N PHE A 213 -7.05 -0.31 17.20
CA PHE A 213 -6.33 -1.55 16.89
C PHE A 213 -7.23 -2.55 16.16
N GLY A 214 -6.72 -3.25 15.15
CA GLY A 214 -7.46 -4.24 14.36
C GLY A 214 -8.45 -3.65 13.36
N VAL A 215 -8.28 -2.37 12.99
CA VAL A 215 -9.09 -1.64 12.02
C VAL A 215 -9.09 -2.36 10.67
N THR A 216 -7.91 -2.70 10.15
CA THR A 216 -7.72 -3.40 8.86
C THR A 216 -8.52 -4.70 8.80
N LYS A 217 -8.44 -5.53 9.84
CA LYS A 217 -9.20 -6.79 9.92
C LYS A 217 -10.71 -6.57 9.93
N ARG A 218 -11.20 -5.54 10.64
CA ARG A 218 -12.62 -5.22 10.68
C ARG A 218 -13.13 -4.72 9.33
N VAL A 219 -12.37 -3.83 8.70
CA VAL A 219 -12.68 -3.27 7.37
C VAL A 219 -12.70 -4.37 6.32
N VAL A 220 -11.64 -5.18 6.21
CA VAL A 220 -11.56 -6.27 5.22
C VAL A 220 -12.67 -7.32 5.45
N LYS A 221 -12.96 -7.66 6.71
CA LYS A 221 -14.07 -8.58 7.02
C LYS A 221 -15.43 -8.04 6.56
N ARG A 222 -15.63 -6.73 6.59
CA ARG A 222 -16.87 -6.08 6.15
C ARG A 222 -16.93 -5.93 4.63
N ALA A 223 -15.78 -5.71 3.98
CA ALA A 223 -15.66 -5.65 2.53
C ALA A 223 -16.08 -6.97 1.87
N ASP A 224 -15.70 -8.10 2.51
CA ASP A 224 -15.86 -9.46 1.96
C ASP A 224 -15.35 -9.52 0.50
N PRO A 225 -14.05 -9.25 0.26
CA PRO A 225 -13.52 -9.13 -1.09
C PRO A 225 -13.69 -10.45 -1.84
N GLN A 226 -14.59 -10.45 -2.83
CA GLN A 226 -14.87 -11.61 -3.67
C GLN A 226 -14.23 -11.44 -5.04
N GLY A 227 -13.10 -12.12 -5.27
CA GLY A 227 -12.53 -12.32 -6.60
C GLY A 227 -11.46 -11.34 -7.07
N ASP A 228 -10.97 -10.43 -6.21
CA ASP A 228 -9.75 -9.65 -6.45
C ASP A 228 -8.81 -9.64 -5.25
N ASP A 229 -7.54 -9.35 -5.50
CA ASP A 229 -6.55 -9.14 -4.45
C ASP A 229 -6.89 -7.85 -3.69
N CYS A 230 -6.71 -7.88 -2.36
CA CYS A 230 -7.05 -6.75 -1.50
C CYS A 230 -5.95 -6.57 -0.47
N ALA A 231 -5.30 -5.40 -0.47
CA ALA A 231 -4.34 -5.02 0.54
C ALA A 231 -4.81 -3.76 1.28
N VAL A 232 -4.56 -3.72 2.58
CA VAL A 232 -4.82 -2.56 3.43
C VAL A 232 -3.65 -2.38 4.38
N PHE A 233 -3.16 -1.15 4.51
CA PHE A 233 -2.24 -0.75 5.56
C PHE A 233 -2.84 0.40 6.36
N TYR A 234 -2.59 0.38 7.67
CA TYR A 234 -3.04 1.37 8.61
C TYR A 234 -1.92 1.71 9.59
N VAL A 235 -1.72 3.00 9.86
CA VAL A 235 -0.84 3.50 10.93
C VAL A 235 -1.58 4.50 11.78
N HIS A 236 -1.39 4.40 13.09
CA HIS A 236 -2.06 5.22 14.09
C HIS A 236 -1.04 5.76 15.09
N ARG A 237 -1.18 7.04 15.44
CA ARG A 237 -0.41 7.66 16.50
C ARG A 237 -1.23 7.61 17.78
N VAL A 238 -0.79 6.83 18.74
CA VAL A 238 -1.48 6.64 20.02
C VAL A 238 -1.47 7.96 20.80
N PRO A 239 -2.60 8.37 21.43
CA PRO A 239 -2.69 9.55 22.28
C PRO A 239 -1.67 9.63 23.42
#